data_AF-A0A284VP02-F1
#
_entry.id   AF-A0A284VP02-F1
#
_cell.length_a   1.000
_cell.length_b   1.000
_cell.length_c   1.000
_cell.angle_alpha   90.00
_cell.angle_beta   90.00
_cell.angle_gamma   90.00
#
_symmetry.space_group_name_H-M   'P 1'
#
loop_
_entity.id
_entity.type
_entity.pdbx_description
1 polymer ?
#
loop_
_entity_poly.entity_id
_entity_poly.type
_entity_poly.pdbx_seq_one_letter_code
_entity_poly.pdbx_strand_id
1 'polypeptide(L)'
;MKRLFGIKSNKDFDSTIKDIKQLNDLLLHKLTYSPQNITIRTLETEKQGISTNVGLESAGVSAAVSSDQEIEKKAELVGVTLSHENAAEFIREFFKQLKIMLGLSYSLVLIDECSEASKEGQIEVFRLLKLIRGAAGADIQQNYLYFVAAVYPPEATYYPSKLHGDSFNFELGNDASVDYLQLDENLEEYESFFSALTEKRLRYLGGNGFGVGGRGTIDDIFDSDKAFTIAAYTANGIPRRYIEILKQAYDNLHQRAIGIKEQGQIIKISVRDIESAVQTVVSNNILVQNKLTDKEFKLLDELVNKLGRRNRKQETENKGKEKPVPAIVYFTMSRSQILEISNLITQGAIHDKGRTRVRKFYRDEALQGELMSLDLAVAFHNGAINKTRAAEIFKKDLKENAKSGYEWCSDFNLSKFKALKKSDTAV
;
A
#
# COMPACT_ATOMS: atom_id res chain seq x y z
N MET A 1 27.43 4.79 9.07
CA MET A 1 26.74 4.32 7.84
C MET A 1 26.97 2.83 7.56
N LYS A 2 28.20 2.33 7.32
CA LYS A 2 28.47 0.89 7.06
C LYS A 2 27.91 -0.08 8.13
N ARG A 3 28.05 0.26 9.41
CA ARG A 3 27.48 -0.51 10.54
C ARG A 3 25.95 -0.53 10.60
N LEU A 4 25.27 0.51 10.09
CA LEU A 4 23.79 0.55 10.01
C LEU A 4 23.26 -0.47 9.00
N PHE A 5 24.07 -0.83 8.00
CA PHE A 5 23.74 -1.84 6.98
C PHE A 5 24.41 -3.19 7.23
N GLY A 6 25.01 -3.40 8.41
CA GLY A 6 25.68 -4.67 8.75
C GLY A 6 26.88 -5.05 7.88
N ILE A 7 27.44 -4.10 7.11
CA ILE A 7 28.57 -4.35 6.20
C ILE A 7 29.82 -4.62 7.04
N LYS A 8 30.38 -5.83 6.91
CA LYS A 8 31.57 -6.29 7.66
C LYS A 8 32.89 -5.97 6.95
N SER A 9 32.83 -5.44 5.73
CA SER A 9 34.01 -5.09 4.95
C SER A 9 34.83 -3.98 5.62
N ASN A 10 36.14 -4.25 5.81
CA ASN A 10 37.13 -3.29 6.28
C ASN A 10 37.58 -2.31 5.17
N LYS A 11 37.16 -2.54 3.91
CA LYS A 11 37.52 -1.68 2.77
C LYS A 11 36.81 -0.34 2.86
N ASP A 12 37.44 0.69 2.31
CA ASP A 12 36.82 2.01 2.15
C ASP A 12 35.58 1.96 1.23
N PHE A 13 34.61 2.85 1.45
CA PHE A 13 33.32 2.82 0.75
C PHE A 13 33.49 3.06 -0.75
N ASP A 14 34.36 4.00 -1.12
CA ASP A 14 34.64 4.34 -2.52
C ASP A 14 35.35 3.20 -3.26
N SER A 15 36.28 2.51 -2.58
CA SER A 15 36.88 1.27 -3.11
C SER A 15 35.85 0.18 -3.31
N THR A 16 34.88 0.06 -2.40
CA THR A 16 33.82 -0.94 -2.50
C THR A 16 32.89 -0.65 -3.68
N ILE A 17 32.52 0.63 -3.89
CA ILE A 17 31.73 1.04 -5.06
C ILE A 17 32.49 0.75 -6.36
N LYS A 18 33.79 1.01 -6.40
CA LYS A 18 34.62 0.72 -7.58
C LYS A 18 34.65 -0.78 -7.90
N ASP A 19 34.81 -1.63 -6.88
CA ASP A 19 34.77 -3.09 -7.02
C ASP A 19 33.40 -3.56 -7.55
N ILE A 20 32.29 -2.95 -7.08
CA ILE A 20 30.92 -3.27 -7.56
C ILE A 20 30.77 -2.91 -9.04
N LYS A 21 31.25 -1.74 -9.45
CA LYS A 21 31.19 -1.30 -10.85
C LYS A 21 32.00 -2.23 -11.76
N GLN A 22 33.22 -2.59 -11.36
CA GLN A 22 34.07 -3.51 -12.11
C GLN A 22 33.45 -4.91 -12.23
N LEU A 23 32.83 -5.40 -11.16
CA LEU A 23 32.10 -6.67 -11.17
C LEU A 23 30.92 -6.63 -12.16
N ASN A 24 30.12 -5.56 -12.14
CA ASN A 24 29.02 -5.38 -13.07
C ASN A 24 29.51 -5.39 -14.52
N ASP A 25 30.54 -4.61 -14.83
CA ASP A 25 31.11 -4.51 -16.18
C ASP A 25 31.66 -5.86 -16.66
N LEU A 26 32.33 -6.62 -15.76
CA LEU A 26 32.87 -7.94 -16.06
C LEU A 26 31.79 -8.99 -16.32
N LEU A 27 30.73 -8.99 -15.51
CA LEU A 27 29.61 -9.93 -15.69
C LEU A 27 28.80 -9.58 -16.95
N LEU A 28 28.64 -8.29 -17.26
CA LEU A 28 28.04 -7.85 -18.51
C LEU A 28 28.87 -8.28 -19.72
N HIS A 29 30.20 -8.12 -19.66
CA HIS A 29 31.07 -8.60 -20.73
C HIS A 29 30.96 -10.11 -20.94
N LYS A 30 30.80 -10.90 -19.86
CA LYS A 30 30.65 -12.37 -19.95
C LYS A 30 29.33 -12.82 -20.58
N LEU A 31 28.25 -12.08 -20.35
CA LEU A 31 26.99 -12.29 -21.09
C LEU A 31 27.22 -12.00 -22.59
N THR A 32 27.67 -10.79 -22.92
CA THR A 32 27.82 -10.34 -24.32
C THR A 32 28.78 -11.19 -25.18
N TYR A 33 29.68 -11.97 -24.55
CA TYR A 33 30.69 -12.81 -25.22
C TYR A 33 30.58 -14.30 -24.86
N SER A 34 29.38 -14.88 -24.90
CA SER A 34 29.24 -16.34 -24.97
C SER A 34 29.57 -16.85 -26.39
N PRO A 35 30.51 -17.78 -26.60
CA PRO A 35 30.86 -18.33 -27.91
C PRO A 35 29.67 -18.95 -28.67
N GLN A 36 28.64 -19.39 -27.94
CA GLN A 36 27.40 -19.92 -28.52
C GLN A 36 26.57 -18.83 -29.24
N ASN A 37 26.75 -17.56 -28.87
CA ASN A 37 26.00 -16.42 -29.41
C ASN A 37 26.69 -15.70 -30.56
N ILE A 38 27.97 -16.02 -30.84
CA ILE A 38 28.59 -15.66 -32.11
C ILE A 38 27.79 -16.33 -33.23
N THR A 39 27.51 -17.63 -33.12
CA THR A 39 26.77 -18.38 -34.13
C THR A 39 25.37 -17.83 -34.37
N ILE A 40 24.66 -17.38 -33.33
CA ILE A 40 23.29 -16.82 -33.46
C ILE A 40 23.33 -15.42 -34.09
N ARG A 41 24.25 -14.55 -33.68
CA ARG A 41 24.38 -13.21 -34.29
C ARG A 41 24.85 -13.28 -35.74
N THR A 42 25.73 -14.20 -36.13
CA THR A 42 26.08 -14.39 -37.55
C THR A 42 24.87 -14.88 -38.36
N LEU A 43 24.04 -15.77 -37.80
CA LEU A 43 22.84 -16.29 -38.47
C LEU A 43 21.70 -15.26 -38.60
N GLU A 44 21.55 -14.34 -37.65
CA GLU A 44 20.55 -13.26 -37.72
C GLU A 44 21.00 -12.14 -38.66
N THR A 45 22.29 -11.82 -38.71
CA THR A 45 22.84 -10.83 -39.64
C THR A 45 22.79 -11.32 -41.09
N GLU A 46 22.97 -12.62 -41.33
CA GLU A 46 22.82 -13.22 -42.67
C GLU A 46 21.35 -13.33 -43.15
N LYS A 47 20.37 -13.34 -42.23
CA LYS A 47 18.94 -13.35 -42.59
C LYS A 47 18.34 -11.96 -42.86
N GLN A 48 19.02 -10.88 -42.49
CA GLN A 48 18.63 -9.49 -42.80
C GLN A 48 19.50 -8.89 -43.91
N GLY A 49 19.81 -9.67 -44.94
CA GLY A 49 20.43 -9.17 -46.16
C GLY A 49 19.51 -8.23 -46.94
N ILE A 50 19.48 -6.94 -46.58
CA ILE A 50 19.23 -5.82 -47.50
C ILE A 50 20.22 -4.70 -47.16
N SER A 51 21.24 -4.58 -48.02
CA SER A 51 22.20 -3.49 -48.27
C SER A 51 22.27 -2.32 -47.28
N THR A 52 23.48 -2.05 -46.76
CA THR A 52 24.18 -0.77 -47.00
C THR A 52 25.63 -0.86 -46.52
N ASN A 53 26.53 -0.29 -47.32
CA ASN A 53 27.98 -0.32 -47.17
C ASN A 53 28.45 0.22 -45.81
N VAL A 54 29.21 -0.58 -45.07
CA VAL A 54 30.02 -0.11 -43.95
C VAL A 54 31.41 0.25 -44.49
N GLY A 55 31.60 1.52 -44.78
CA GLY A 55 32.91 2.15 -44.81
C GLY A 55 33.39 2.34 -43.38
N LEU A 56 34.47 1.67 -43.03
CA LEU A 56 35.27 1.93 -41.84
C LEU A 56 35.93 3.31 -42.00
N GLU A 57 35.50 4.32 -41.23
CA GLU A 57 36.36 5.48 -40.96
C GLU A 57 36.25 5.92 -39.50
N SER A 58 37.43 5.89 -38.88
CA SER A 58 37.79 6.48 -37.61
C SER A 58 37.75 8.01 -37.68
N ALA A 59 37.01 8.67 -36.79
CA ALA A 59 37.34 10.02 -36.34
C ALA A 59 36.52 10.35 -35.07
N GLY A 60 37.23 10.81 -34.03
CA GLY A 60 36.63 11.16 -32.75
C GLY A 60 35.62 12.30 -32.84
N VAL A 61 34.60 12.22 -31.98
CA VAL A 61 33.80 13.36 -31.57
C VAL A 61 33.56 13.24 -30.07
N SER A 62 34.19 14.13 -29.32
CA SER A 62 33.76 14.45 -27.95
C SER A 62 32.40 15.13 -28.03
N ALA A 63 31.38 14.51 -27.45
CA ALA A 63 30.15 15.18 -27.10
C ALA A 63 29.75 14.70 -25.70
N ALA A 64 29.67 15.65 -24.76
CA ALA A 64 29.15 15.43 -23.43
C ALA A 64 27.68 15.03 -23.54
N VAL A 65 27.42 13.74 -23.62
CA VAL A 65 26.09 13.15 -23.41
C VAL A 65 25.85 13.23 -21.90
N SER A 66 24.73 13.81 -21.50
CA SER A 66 24.34 13.85 -20.09
C SER A 66 24.35 12.43 -19.52
N SER A 67 24.91 12.27 -18.32
CA SER A 67 25.07 10.97 -17.65
C SER A 67 23.80 10.13 -17.65
N ASP A 68 22.65 10.77 -17.62
CA ASP A 68 21.34 10.13 -17.53
C ASP A 68 20.95 9.45 -18.84
N GLN A 69 21.28 10.03 -20.00
CA GLN A 69 21.03 9.40 -21.31
C GLN A 69 21.98 8.23 -21.58
N GLU A 70 23.21 8.25 -21.05
CA GLU A 70 24.11 7.10 -21.09
C GLU A 70 23.64 5.97 -20.17
N ILE A 71 23.13 6.31 -18.97
CA ILE A 71 22.59 5.32 -18.03
C ILE A 71 21.34 4.67 -18.62
N GLU A 72 20.45 5.45 -19.23
CA GLU A 72 19.23 4.96 -19.87
C GLU A 72 19.55 4.05 -21.07
N LYS A 73 20.47 4.47 -21.96
CA LYS A 73 20.95 3.62 -23.07
C LYS A 73 21.66 2.36 -22.58
N LYS A 74 22.45 2.44 -21.50
CA LYS A 74 23.08 1.26 -20.90
C LYS A 74 22.04 0.34 -20.28
N ALA A 75 21.02 0.89 -19.59
CA ALA A 75 19.93 0.12 -19.02
C ALA A 75 19.10 -0.57 -20.11
N GLU A 76 18.81 0.11 -21.22
CA GLU A 76 18.16 -0.49 -22.40
C GLU A 76 19.03 -1.60 -23.01
N LEU A 77 20.32 -1.36 -23.22
CA LEU A 77 21.24 -2.34 -23.79
C LEU A 77 21.37 -3.58 -22.89
N VAL A 78 21.45 -3.38 -21.57
CA VAL A 78 21.46 -4.43 -20.55
C VAL A 78 20.13 -5.18 -20.54
N GLY A 79 19.00 -4.47 -20.59
CA GLY A 79 17.65 -5.05 -20.62
C GLY A 79 17.42 -5.93 -21.85
N VAL A 80 17.85 -5.47 -23.04
CA VAL A 80 17.78 -6.24 -24.29
C VAL A 80 18.74 -7.43 -24.26
N THR A 81 19.94 -7.30 -23.68
CA THR A 81 20.90 -8.42 -23.62
C THR A 81 20.45 -9.49 -22.62
N LEU A 82 19.90 -9.09 -21.47
CA LEU A 82 19.37 -9.99 -20.45
C LEU A 82 18.06 -10.67 -20.88
N SER A 83 17.27 -10.09 -21.79
CA SER A 83 16.05 -10.74 -22.28
C SER A 83 16.34 -11.90 -23.25
N HIS A 84 17.52 -11.90 -23.90
CA HIS A 84 17.97 -12.94 -24.82
C HIS A 84 18.87 -14.01 -24.17
N GLU A 85 19.52 -13.69 -23.05
CA GLU A 85 20.44 -14.59 -22.35
C GLU A 85 19.98 -14.94 -20.93
N ASN A 86 20.66 -15.87 -20.28
CA ASN A 86 20.31 -16.47 -19.00
C ASN A 86 20.37 -15.46 -17.83
N ALA A 87 19.50 -14.44 -17.80
CA ALA A 87 19.49 -13.32 -16.84
C ALA A 87 19.46 -13.77 -15.38
N ALA A 88 18.84 -14.92 -15.11
CA ALA A 88 18.85 -15.54 -13.79
C ALA A 88 20.28 -15.86 -13.32
N GLU A 89 21.16 -16.31 -14.21
CA GLU A 89 22.55 -16.62 -13.90
C GLU A 89 23.38 -15.36 -13.62
N PHE A 90 23.16 -14.30 -14.39
CA PHE A 90 23.78 -12.99 -14.13
C PHE A 90 23.35 -12.45 -12.76
N ILE A 91 22.05 -12.39 -12.49
CA ILE A 91 21.50 -11.92 -11.21
C ILE A 91 22.08 -12.75 -10.06
N ARG A 92 22.06 -14.08 -10.21
CA ARG A 92 22.63 -15.02 -9.24
C ARG A 92 24.09 -14.70 -8.95
N GLU A 93 24.94 -14.62 -9.97
CA GLU A 93 26.38 -14.41 -9.79
C GLU A 93 26.69 -12.99 -9.30
N PHE A 94 25.99 -11.96 -9.77
CA PHE A 94 26.12 -10.60 -9.29
C PHE A 94 25.85 -10.52 -7.78
N PHE A 95 24.71 -11.03 -7.31
CA PHE A 95 24.36 -10.97 -5.89
C PHE A 95 25.22 -11.89 -5.02
N LYS A 96 25.73 -13.00 -5.56
CA LYS A 96 26.69 -13.87 -4.87
C LYS A 96 28.02 -13.15 -4.64
N GLN A 97 28.54 -12.49 -5.67
CA GLN A 97 29.80 -11.73 -5.57
C GLN A 97 29.62 -10.49 -4.69
N LEU A 98 28.47 -9.82 -4.78
CA LEU A 98 28.11 -8.73 -3.89
C LEU A 98 28.08 -9.17 -2.41
N LYS A 99 27.51 -10.34 -2.12
CA LYS A 99 27.53 -10.96 -0.79
C LYS A 99 28.97 -11.14 -0.28
N ILE A 100 29.86 -11.68 -1.12
CA ILE A 100 31.27 -11.93 -0.77
C ILE A 100 31.98 -10.61 -0.50
N MET A 101 31.85 -9.63 -1.40
CA MET A 101 32.52 -8.33 -1.30
C MET A 101 32.09 -7.53 -0.07
N LEU A 102 30.81 -7.56 0.27
CA LEU A 102 30.25 -6.83 1.40
C LEU A 102 30.30 -7.63 2.73
N GLY A 103 30.60 -8.92 2.66
CA GLY A 103 30.61 -9.83 3.82
C GLY A 103 29.22 -10.05 4.41
N LEU A 104 28.18 -10.12 3.56
CA LEU A 104 26.78 -10.28 3.97
C LEU A 104 26.42 -11.76 4.17
N SER A 105 25.39 -12.02 4.98
CA SER A 105 24.81 -13.38 5.05
C SER A 105 23.87 -13.63 3.87
N TYR A 106 23.06 -12.62 3.55
CA TYR A 106 22.09 -12.58 2.45
C TYR A 106 21.82 -11.13 2.05
N SER A 107 21.16 -10.95 0.91
CA SER A 107 20.64 -9.68 0.41
C SER A 107 19.11 -9.77 0.35
N LEU A 108 18.43 -8.67 0.69
CA LEU A 108 16.98 -8.55 0.58
C LEU A 108 16.67 -7.38 -0.35
N VAL A 109 15.96 -7.66 -1.44
CA VAL A 109 15.43 -6.64 -2.35
C VAL A 109 14.04 -6.23 -1.83
N LEU A 110 13.91 -4.96 -1.47
CA LEU A 110 12.63 -4.37 -1.06
C LEU A 110 12.13 -3.49 -2.19
N ILE A 111 10.94 -3.77 -2.71
CA ILE A 111 10.27 -2.93 -3.70
C ILE A 111 8.98 -2.43 -3.06
N ASP A 112 8.89 -1.12 -2.86
CA ASP A 112 7.69 -0.49 -2.31
C ASP A 112 6.78 0.01 -3.45
N GLU A 113 5.48 0.13 -3.18
CA GLU A 113 4.48 0.75 -4.08
C GLU A 113 4.48 0.20 -5.53
N CYS A 114 4.71 -1.10 -5.72
CA CYS A 114 4.83 -1.73 -7.05
C CYS A 114 3.61 -1.46 -7.96
N SER A 115 2.42 -1.40 -7.37
CA SER A 115 1.13 -1.16 -8.03
C SER A 115 0.98 0.25 -8.62
N GLU A 116 1.80 1.22 -8.21
CA GLU A 116 1.77 2.58 -8.77
C GLU A 116 2.54 2.69 -10.10
N ALA A 117 3.38 1.71 -10.42
CA ALA A 117 4.09 1.68 -11.69
C ALA A 117 3.12 1.45 -12.88
N SER A 118 3.51 1.90 -14.07
CA SER A 118 2.80 1.56 -15.31
C SER A 118 2.73 0.04 -15.49
N LYS A 119 1.81 -0.45 -16.34
CA LYS A 119 1.71 -1.88 -16.63
C LYS A 119 3.05 -2.47 -17.06
N GLU A 120 3.78 -1.77 -17.93
CA GLU A 120 5.11 -2.15 -18.41
C GLU A 120 6.12 -2.17 -17.26
N GLY A 121 6.09 -1.18 -16.38
CA GLY A 121 6.93 -1.14 -15.18
C GLY A 121 6.64 -2.31 -14.24
N GLN A 122 5.36 -2.63 -14.01
CA GLN A 122 4.96 -3.79 -13.20
C GLN A 122 5.44 -5.10 -13.82
N ILE A 123 5.35 -5.26 -15.15
CA ILE A 123 5.88 -6.43 -15.87
C ILE A 123 7.38 -6.62 -15.60
N GLU A 124 8.17 -5.55 -15.67
CA GLU A 124 9.62 -5.64 -15.41
C GLU A 124 9.94 -5.91 -13.94
N VAL A 125 9.18 -5.32 -13.01
CA VAL A 125 9.28 -5.64 -11.57
C VAL A 125 9.04 -7.13 -11.35
N PHE A 126 7.91 -7.67 -11.83
CA PHE A 126 7.60 -9.09 -11.65
C PHE A 126 8.56 -10.00 -12.40
N ARG A 127 9.16 -9.56 -13.50
CA ARG A 127 10.22 -10.30 -14.20
C ARG A 127 11.45 -10.41 -13.32
N LEU A 128 11.90 -9.31 -12.72
CA LEU A 128 13.01 -9.31 -11.76
C LEU A 128 12.72 -10.25 -10.59
N LEU A 129 11.53 -10.16 -9.98
CA LEU A 129 11.16 -11.04 -8.85
C LEU A 129 11.19 -12.51 -9.25
N LYS A 130 10.70 -12.86 -10.45
CA LYS A 130 10.73 -14.23 -10.95
C LYS A 130 12.14 -14.73 -11.23
N LEU A 131 13.02 -13.87 -11.74
CA LEU A 131 14.44 -14.19 -11.93
C LEU A 131 15.14 -14.44 -10.59
N ILE A 132 14.88 -13.61 -9.57
CA ILE A 132 15.40 -13.84 -8.21
C ILE A 132 14.89 -15.18 -7.66
N ARG A 133 13.58 -15.46 -7.81
CA ARG A 133 12.98 -16.73 -7.39
C ARG A 133 13.61 -17.94 -8.07
N GLY A 134 13.91 -17.83 -9.38
CA GLY A 134 14.58 -18.87 -10.17
C GLY A 134 16.06 -19.04 -9.85
N ALA A 135 16.73 -17.98 -9.37
CA ALA A 135 18.11 -18.03 -8.91
C ALA A 135 18.27 -18.68 -7.53
N ALA A 136 17.21 -18.70 -6.71
CA ALA A 136 17.20 -19.30 -5.38
C ALA A 136 16.98 -20.83 -5.43
N GLY A 137 17.80 -21.57 -4.67
CA GLY A 137 17.68 -23.02 -4.51
C GLY A 137 16.63 -23.42 -3.46
N ALA A 138 16.37 -24.73 -3.36
CA ALA A 138 15.46 -25.29 -2.36
C ALA A 138 16.01 -25.22 -0.93
N ASP A 139 17.33 -25.16 -0.77
CA ASP A 139 17.99 -25.05 0.53
C ASP A 139 18.06 -23.59 0.97
N ILE A 140 17.24 -23.23 1.96
CA ILE A 140 17.21 -21.89 2.58
C ILE A 140 18.58 -21.46 3.10
N GLN A 141 19.41 -22.39 3.58
CA GLN A 141 20.74 -22.06 4.12
C GLN A 141 21.73 -21.65 3.03
N GLN A 142 21.46 -22.04 1.78
CA GLN A 142 22.29 -21.68 0.62
C GLN A 142 21.77 -20.45 -0.12
N ASN A 143 20.54 -20.03 0.17
CA ASN A 143 19.96 -18.84 -0.44
C ASN A 143 20.59 -17.57 0.16
N TYR A 144 20.95 -16.65 -0.71
CA TYR A 144 21.58 -15.38 -0.35
C TYR A 144 20.88 -14.18 -0.96
N LEU A 145 19.73 -14.39 -1.61
CA LEU A 145 18.93 -13.35 -2.22
C LEU A 145 17.46 -13.64 -1.97
N TYR A 146 16.78 -12.66 -1.39
CA TYR A 146 15.34 -12.68 -1.12
C TYR A 146 14.72 -11.40 -1.66
N PHE A 147 13.40 -11.41 -1.82
CA PHE A 147 12.65 -10.20 -2.14
C PHE A 147 11.41 -10.07 -1.27
N VAL A 148 10.99 -8.83 -1.04
CA VAL A 148 9.65 -8.46 -0.56
C VAL A 148 9.18 -7.30 -1.42
N ALA A 149 7.96 -7.42 -1.92
CA ALA A 149 7.32 -6.39 -2.73
C ALA A 149 6.00 -5.97 -2.07
N ALA A 150 5.80 -4.67 -1.88
CA ALA A 150 4.53 -4.12 -1.43
C ALA A 150 3.65 -3.82 -2.64
N VAL A 151 2.47 -4.42 -2.67
CA VAL A 151 1.48 -4.27 -3.75
C VAL A 151 0.16 -3.82 -3.13
N TYR A 152 -0.32 -2.62 -3.46
CA TYR A 152 -1.62 -2.12 -3.02
C TYR A 152 -2.16 -1.00 -3.94
N PRO A 153 -3.42 -1.07 -4.38
CA PRO A 153 -4.39 -2.13 -4.12
C PRO A 153 -4.21 -3.34 -5.07
N PRO A 154 -4.68 -4.55 -4.68
CA PRO A 154 -4.59 -5.75 -5.52
C PRO A 154 -5.16 -5.56 -6.93
N GLU A 155 -6.22 -4.78 -7.06
CA GLU A 155 -6.93 -4.51 -8.33
C GLU A 155 -6.12 -3.63 -9.29
N ALA A 156 -5.19 -2.82 -8.77
CA ALA A 156 -4.25 -2.05 -9.57
C ALA A 156 -2.96 -2.82 -9.90
N THR A 157 -2.80 -4.02 -9.32
CA THR A 157 -1.61 -4.84 -9.50
C THR A 157 -1.80 -5.81 -10.68
N TYR A 158 -1.01 -5.63 -11.73
CA TYR A 158 -0.97 -6.50 -12.89
C TYR A 158 0.08 -7.60 -12.72
N TYR A 159 -0.38 -8.84 -12.53
CA TYR A 159 0.48 -10.02 -12.52
C TYR A 159 0.64 -10.56 -13.95
N PRO A 160 1.87 -10.62 -14.51
CA PRO A 160 2.09 -11.08 -15.88
C PRO A 160 1.61 -12.50 -16.12
N SER A 161 0.97 -12.74 -17.27
CA SER A 161 0.45 -14.05 -17.67
C SER A 161 0.49 -14.25 -19.17
N LYS A 162 0.95 -15.44 -19.60
CA LYS A 162 0.92 -15.87 -21.01
C LYS A 162 -0.50 -15.91 -21.57
N LEU A 163 -1.52 -16.12 -20.72
CA LEU A 163 -2.93 -16.06 -21.15
C LEU A 163 -3.36 -14.66 -21.57
N HIS A 164 -2.68 -13.62 -21.08
CA HIS A 164 -2.90 -12.22 -21.43
C HIS A 164 -1.91 -11.68 -22.46
N GLY A 165 -1.09 -12.57 -23.05
CA GLY A 165 -0.11 -12.21 -24.09
C GLY A 165 1.26 -11.80 -23.58
N ASP A 166 1.55 -11.92 -22.28
CA ASP A 166 2.87 -11.63 -21.73
C ASP A 166 3.89 -12.75 -22.03
N SER A 167 5.18 -12.42 -21.95
CA SER A 167 6.27 -13.37 -22.21
C SER A 167 6.43 -14.45 -21.12
N PHE A 168 5.87 -14.24 -19.92
CA PHE A 168 5.99 -15.15 -18.78
C PHE A 168 4.78 -15.11 -17.85
N ASN A 169 4.67 -16.09 -16.96
CA ASN A 169 3.67 -16.13 -15.89
C ASN A 169 4.29 -15.72 -14.56
N PHE A 170 3.61 -14.91 -13.77
CA PHE A 170 3.91 -14.71 -12.35
C PHE A 170 2.72 -15.20 -11.51
N GLU A 171 2.90 -16.30 -10.80
CA GLU A 171 1.84 -17.00 -10.08
C GLU A 171 2.02 -16.85 -8.56
N LEU A 172 1.12 -16.09 -7.93
CA LEU A 172 1.05 -16.02 -6.47
C LEU A 172 0.84 -17.41 -5.87
N GLY A 173 1.55 -17.72 -4.79
CA GLY A 173 1.59 -19.05 -4.15
C GLY A 173 2.71 -19.94 -4.70
N ASN A 174 3.06 -19.82 -5.98
CA ASN A 174 4.14 -20.59 -6.60
C ASN A 174 5.45 -19.78 -6.63
N ASP A 175 5.38 -18.54 -7.13
CA ASP A 175 6.52 -17.63 -7.26
C ASP A 175 6.76 -16.80 -5.99
N ALA A 176 5.70 -16.45 -5.26
CA ALA A 176 5.77 -15.66 -4.02
C ALA A 176 4.62 -15.99 -3.06
N SER A 177 4.88 -15.96 -1.75
CA SER A 177 3.82 -15.88 -0.74
C SER A 177 3.31 -14.44 -0.64
N VAL A 178 2.04 -14.27 -0.28
CA VAL A 178 1.42 -12.94 -0.14
C VAL A 178 0.85 -12.80 1.26
N ASP A 179 1.40 -11.85 2.02
CA ASP A 179 0.94 -11.49 3.35
C ASP A 179 0.32 -10.09 3.34
N TYR A 180 -0.79 -9.93 4.05
CA TYR A 180 -1.53 -8.66 4.09
C TYR A 180 -1.31 -8.01 5.45
N LEU A 181 -0.71 -6.83 5.42
CA LEU A 181 -0.31 -6.09 6.61
C LEU A 181 -1.28 -4.93 6.85
N GLN A 182 -2.55 -5.22 7.12
CA GLN A 182 -3.50 -4.22 7.61
C GLN A 182 -3.99 -4.61 9.00
N LEU A 183 -3.89 -3.68 9.96
CA LEU A 183 -4.46 -3.86 11.28
C LEU A 183 -5.99 -3.72 11.19
N ASP A 184 -6.70 -4.85 11.27
CA ASP A 184 -8.15 -4.90 11.17
C ASP A 184 -8.81 -4.32 12.44
N GLU A 185 -9.77 -3.41 12.26
CA GLU A 185 -10.54 -2.76 13.31
C GLU A 185 -11.32 -3.73 14.23
N ASN A 186 -11.49 -4.97 13.78
CA ASN A 186 -12.17 -6.02 14.52
C ASN A 186 -11.25 -6.81 15.47
N LEU A 187 -9.93 -6.62 15.39
CA LEU A 187 -8.97 -7.29 16.28
C LEU A 187 -9.14 -6.80 17.72
N GLU A 188 -8.91 -7.71 18.67
CA GLU A 188 -9.01 -7.39 20.10
C GLU A 188 -7.92 -6.39 20.52
N GLU A 189 -6.76 -6.49 19.90
CA GLU A 189 -5.58 -5.67 20.16
C GLU A 189 -5.57 -4.34 19.40
N TYR A 190 -6.64 -4.00 18.65
CA TYR A 190 -6.65 -2.80 17.81
C TYR A 190 -6.39 -1.52 18.62
N GLU A 191 -7.13 -1.30 19.71
CA GLU A 191 -6.93 -0.14 20.57
C GLU A 191 -5.61 -0.20 21.34
N SER A 192 -5.23 -1.38 21.81
CA SER A 192 -3.99 -1.54 22.58
C SER A 192 -2.75 -1.24 21.72
N PHE A 193 -2.80 -1.54 20.41
CA PHE A 193 -1.79 -1.13 19.45
C PHE A 193 -1.60 0.40 19.41
N PHE A 194 -2.69 1.15 19.21
CA PHE A 194 -2.61 2.63 19.13
C PHE A 194 -2.28 3.27 20.47
N SER A 195 -2.78 2.71 21.57
CA SER A 195 -2.40 3.14 22.92
C SER A 195 -0.89 2.96 23.15
N ALA A 196 -0.37 1.74 22.89
CA ALA A 196 1.05 1.45 23.04
C ALA A 196 1.94 2.30 22.12
N LEU A 197 1.48 2.58 20.89
CA LEU A 197 2.16 3.49 19.96
C LEU A 197 2.30 4.89 20.57
N THR A 198 1.21 5.44 21.11
CA THR A 198 1.18 6.76 21.76
C THR A 198 2.08 6.81 22.99
N GLU A 199 1.94 5.86 23.90
CA GLU A 199 2.73 5.80 25.14
C GLU A 199 4.23 5.65 24.88
N LYS A 200 4.61 4.85 23.86
CA LYS A 200 6.02 4.72 23.46
C LYS A 200 6.56 6.04 22.93
N ARG A 201 5.79 6.78 22.13
CA ARG A 201 6.20 8.10 21.63
C ARG A 201 6.31 9.13 22.75
N LEU A 202 5.36 9.15 23.69
CA LEU A 202 5.42 10.05 24.84
C LEU A 202 6.66 9.80 25.70
N ARG A 203 6.95 8.52 26.00
CA ARG A 203 8.16 8.15 26.74
C ARG A 203 9.44 8.53 26.01
N TYR A 204 9.47 8.38 24.69
CA TYR A 204 10.61 8.80 23.88
C TYR A 204 10.81 10.32 23.90
N LEU A 205 9.74 11.10 23.76
CA LEU A 205 9.81 12.56 23.71
C LEU A 205 10.03 13.20 25.08
N GLY A 206 9.49 12.61 26.14
CA GLY A 206 9.46 13.22 27.46
C GLY A 206 10.71 13.04 28.31
N GLY A 207 11.65 12.20 27.89
CA GLY A 207 12.63 11.65 28.83
C GLY A 207 11.92 11.11 30.10
N ASN A 208 12.62 11.01 31.22
CA ASN A 208 12.01 10.61 32.49
C ASN A 208 10.97 11.63 33.06
N GLY A 209 10.43 12.57 32.28
CA GLY A 209 9.73 13.78 32.76
C GLY A 209 8.32 14.06 32.24
N PHE A 210 7.72 13.22 31.38
CA PHE A 210 6.29 13.34 31.05
C PHE A 210 5.41 12.53 32.01
N GLY A 211 4.44 13.20 32.65
CA GLY A 211 3.51 12.62 33.63
C GLY A 211 4.05 12.61 35.06
N VAL A 212 3.15 12.56 36.05
CA VAL A 212 3.52 12.32 37.46
C VAL A 212 4.11 10.90 37.55
N GLY A 213 5.44 10.79 37.49
CA GLY A 213 6.17 9.51 37.53
C GLY A 213 6.77 9.02 36.20
N GLY A 214 6.86 9.84 35.15
CA GLY A 214 7.65 9.54 33.94
C GLY A 214 7.09 8.44 33.04
N ARG A 215 5.79 8.15 33.13
CA ARG A 215 5.11 7.09 32.37
C ARG A 215 4.00 7.70 31.52
N GLY A 216 4.35 8.51 30.52
CA GLY A 216 3.35 9.16 29.65
C GLY A 216 2.27 8.18 29.16
N THR A 217 1.01 8.41 29.55
CA THR A 217 -0.15 7.57 29.21
C THR A 217 -1.05 8.27 28.19
N ILE A 218 -2.03 7.53 27.62
CA ILE A 218 -3.07 8.14 26.78
C ILE A 218 -3.86 9.21 27.53
N ASP A 219 -4.08 9.04 28.84
CA ASP A 219 -4.81 9.98 29.68
C ASP A 219 -4.09 11.32 29.82
N ASP A 220 -2.78 11.37 29.60
CA ASP A 220 -2.03 12.63 29.62
C ASP A 220 -2.36 13.52 28.40
N ILE A 221 -2.80 12.92 27.28
CA ILE A 221 -3.09 13.65 26.04
C ILE A 221 -4.59 13.89 25.84
N PHE A 222 -5.43 12.90 26.16
CA PHE A 222 -6.87 12.94 25.84
C PHE A 222 -7.72 13.35 27.04
N ASP A 223 -8.78 14.11 26.78
CA ASP A 223 -9.76 14.47 27.80
C ASP A 223 -10.72 13.32 28.16
N SER A 224 -10.79 12.29 27.32
CA SER A 224 -11.73 11.18 27.43
C SER A 224 -11.33 9.98 26.58
N ASP A 225 -11.73 8.78 27.01
CA ASP A 225 -11.62 7.55 26.22
C ASP A 225 -12.30 7.67 24.86
N LYS A 226 -13.37 8.47 24.78
CA LYS A 226 -14.11 8.72 23.55
C LYS A 226 -13.24 9.41 22.50
N ALA A 227 -12.45 10.41 22.90
CA ALA A 227 -11.54 11.11 21.99
C ALA A 227 -10.47 10.16 21.44
N PHE A 228 -9.87 9.34 22.30
CA PHE A 228 -8.92 8.31 21.90
C PHE A 228 -9.55 7.27 20.95
N THR A 229 -10.73 6.74 21.30
CA THR A 229 -11.45 5.74 20.50
C THR A 229 -11.71 6.26 19.09
N ILE A 230 -12.23 7.48 18.95
CA ILE A 230 -12.51 8.07 17.64
C ILE A 230 -11.21 8.23 16.84
N ALA A 231 -10.14 8.72 17.47
CA ALA A 231 -8.84 8.88 16.81
C ALA A 231 -8.28 7.54 16.30
N ALA A 232 -8.31 6.49 17.14
CA ALA A 232 -7.79 5.17 16.79
C ALA A 232 -8.60 4.52 15.67
N TYR A 233 -9.93 4.56 15.72
CA TYR A 233 -10.78 3.92 14.72
C TYR A 233 -10.82 4.69 13.39
N THR A 234 -10.84 6.01 13.41
CA THR A 234 -10.75 6.81 12.16
C THR A 234 -9.36 6.74 11.51
N ALA A 235 -8.33 6.27 12.22
CA ALA A 235 -7.07 5.90 11.59
C ALA A 235 -7.19 4.65 10.69
N ASN A 236 -8.25 3.83 10.85
CA ASN A 236 -8.57 2.67 10.03
C ASN A 236 -7.40 1.67 9.87
N GLY A 237 -6.69 1.42 10.98
CA GLY A 237 -5.54 0.52 11.03
C GLY A 237 -4.23 1.11 10.51
N ILE A 238 -4.21 2.39 10.11
CA ILE A 238 -3.06 3.05 9.49
C ILE A 238 -2.31 3.91 10.53
N PRO A 239 -1.11 3.51 10.99
CA PRO A 239 -0.37 4.26 12.02
C PRO A 239 -0.01 5.68 11.59
N ARG A 240 0.35 5.89 10.31
CA ARG A 240 0.63 7.22 9.76
C ARG A 240 -0.57 8.15 9.91
N ARG A 241 -1.77 7.70 9.51
CA ARG A 241 -3.01 8.47 9.62
C ARG A 241 -3.36 8.80 11.07
N TYR A 242 -3.18 7.85 11.99
CA TYR A 242 -3.37 8.12 13.42
C TYR A 242 -2.49 9.29 13.89
N ILE A 243 -1.20 9.29 13.54
CA ILE A 243 -0.27 10.37 13.92
C ILE A 243 -0.68 11.70 13.28
N GLU A 244 -1.15 11.69 12.02
CA GLU A 244 -1.68 12.89 11.35
C GLU A 244 -2.90 13.46 12.07
N ILE A 245 -3.86 12.60 12.46
CA ILE A 245 -5.01 12.99 13.27
C ILE A 245 -4.56 13.59 14.59
N LEU A 246 -3.61 12.95 15.31
CA LEU A 246 -3.09 13.47 16.57
C LEU A 246 -2.41 14.83 16.41
N LYS A 247 -1.58 14.99 15.38
CA LYS A 247 -0.92 16.25 15.09
C LYS A 247 -1.94 17.36 14.84
N GLN A 248 -2.91 17.10 13.95
CA GLN A 248 -3.92 18.11 13.63
C GLN A 248 -4.82 18.42 14.83
N ALA A 249 -5.15 17.43 15.66
CA ALA A 249 -5.92 17.63 16.87
C ALA A 249 -5.15 18.42 17.93
N TYR A 250 -3.84 18.23 18.02
CA TYR A 250 -2.96 19.06 18.83
C TYR A 250 -2.91 20.51 18.31
N ASP A 251 -2.82 20.71 16.98
CA ASP A 251 -2.85 22.05 16.37
C ASP A 251 -4.20 22.76 16.67
N ASN A 252 -5.32 22.02 16.59
CA ASN A 252 -6.65 22.51 16.97
C ASN A 252 -6.76 22.85 18.46
N LEU A 253 -6.24 21.98 19.33
CA LEU A 253 -6.14 22.21 20.77
C LEU A 253 -5.34 23.49 21.06
N HIS A 254 -4.21 23.68 20.38
CA HIS A 254 -3.36 24.85 20.58
C HIS A 254 -4.11 26.16 20.25
N GLN A 255 -4.84 26.19 19.12
CA GLN A 255 -5.68 27.32 18.76
C GLN A 255 -6.78 27.59 19.80
N ARG A 256 -7.43 26.53 20.30
CA ARG A 256 -8.44 26.62 21.36
C ARG A 256 -7.85 27.13 22.68
N ALA A 257 -6.65 26.68 23.04
CA ALA A 257 -5.94 27.03 24.26
C ALA A 257 -5.52 28.51 24.29
N ILE A 258 -5.17 29.12 23.14
CA ILE A 258 -4.86 30.56 23.06
C ILE A 258 -6.03 31.43 23.57
N GLY A 259 -7.27 30.96 23.41
CA GLY A 259 -8.45 31.66 23.91
C GLY A 259 -8.75 31.48 25.40
N ILE A 260 -8.06 30.56 26.10
CA ILE A 260 -8.31 30.21 27.50
C ILE A 260 -7.28 30.93 28.38
N LYS A 261 -7.74 31.89 29.19
CA LYS A 261 -6.90 32.78 30.01
C LYS A 261 -6.47 32.19 31.37
N GLU A 262 -6.88 30.97 31.70
CA GLU A 262 -6.59 30.37 33.01
C GLU A 262 -5.15 29.84 33.07
N GLN A 263 -4.29 30.55 33.81
CA GLN A 263 -2.92 30.12 34.06
C GLN A 263 -2.89 28.83 34.89
N GLY A 264 -2.19 27.82 34.39
CA GLY A 264 -1.89 26.58 35.13
C GLY A 264 -2.81 25.39 34.84
N GLN A 265 -3.83 25.52 33.98
CA GLN A 265 -4.67 24.40 33.59
C GLN A 265 -4.00 23.57 32.48
N ILE A 266 -3.84 22.26 32.70
CA ILE A 266 -3.45 21.31 31.65
C ILE A 266 -4.68 21.06 30.77
N ILE A 267 -4.62 21.51 29.52
CA ILE A 267 -5.70 21.33 28.54
C ILE A 267 -5.34 20.12 27.67
N LYS A 268 -6.29 19.20 27.54
CA LYS A 268 -6.14 17.95 26.78
C LYS A 268 -6.91 17.99 25.47
N ILE A 269 -6.53 17.13 24.53
CA ILE A 269 -7.19 16.95 23.24
C ILE A 269 -8.61 16.43 23.50
N SER A 270 -9.59 17.19 23.03
CA SER A 270 -11.01 16.87 23.15
C SER A 270 -11.55 16.10 21.96
N VAL A 271 -12.73 15.52 22.14
CA VAL A 271 -13.48 14.91 21.02
C VAL A 271 -13.61 15.90 19.87
N ARG A 272 -13.95 17.17 20.12
CA ARG A 272 -14.13 18.19 19.07
C ARG A 272 -12.84 18.46 18.28
N ASP A 273 -11.70 18.45 18.96
CA ASP A 273 -10.40 18.65 18.31
C ASP A 273 -10.11 17.48 17.35
N ILE A 274 -10.44 16.25 17.77
CA ILE A 274 -10.36 15.04 16.93
C ILE A 274 -11.35 15.10 15.76
N GLU A 275 -12.59 15.51 15.97
CA GLU A 275 -13.58 15.59 14.88
C GLU A 275 -13.13 16.54 13.78
N SER A 276 -12.61 17.70 14.17
CA SER A 276 -12.07 18.69 13.24
C SER A 276 -10.80 18.16 12.55
N ALA A 277 -9.94 17.46 13.28
CA ALA A 277 -8.74 16.84 12.71
C ALA A 277 -9.07 15.78 11.65
N VAL A 278 -10.03 14.91 11.93
CA VAL A 278 -10.51 13.89 10.98
C VAL A 278 -11.07 14.56 9.73
N GLN A 279 -11.85 15.63 9.87
CA GLN A 279 -12.35 16.40 8.73
C GLN A 279 -11.21 16.91 7.85
N THR A 280 -10.18 17.54 8.44
CA THR A 280 -9.01 18.03 7.70
C THR A 280 -8.28 16.89 6.97
N VAL A 281 -8.04 15.76 7.66
CA VAL A 281 -7.35 14.60 7.07
C VAL A 281 -8.17 14.01 5.91
N VAL A 282 -9.48 13.85 6.08
CA VAL A 282 -10.34 13.31 5.03
C VAL A 282 -10.33 14.22 3.80
N SER A 283 -10.54 15.53 3.97
CA SER A 283 -10.58 16.47 2.83
C SER A 283 -9.22 16.61 2.13
N ASN A 284 -8.12 16.57 2.87
CA ASN A 284 -6.79 16.85 2.30
C ASN A 284 -6.07 15.60 1.78
N ASN A 285 -6.32 14.42 2.35
CA ASN A 285 -5.54 13.22 2.08
C ASN A 285 -6.34 12.11 1.38
N ILE A 286 -7.64 11.97 1.67
CA ILE A 286 -8.46 10.87 1.16
C ILE A 286 -9.34 11.34 -0.01
N LEU A 287 -10.05 12.45 0.18
CA LEU A 287 -11.05 12.97 -0.75
C LEU A 287 -10.52 14.17 -1.54
N VAL A 288 -9.35 13.98 -2.17
CA VAL A 288 -8.63 15.06 -2.85
C VAL A 288 -9.12 15.23 -4.29
N GLN A 289 -9.48 16.45 -4.68
CA GLN A 289 -10.06 16.75 -5.99
C GLN A 289 -9.14 16.48 -7.19
N ASN A 290 -7.82 16.47 -6.98
CA ASN A 290 -6.86 16.15 -8.04
C ASN A 290 -6.65 14.63 -8.22
N LYS A 291 -7.18 13.80 -7.32
CA LYS A 291 -7.03 12.34 -7.35
C LYS A 291 -8.33 11.58 -7.62
N LEU A 292 -9.47 12.24 -7.42
CA LEU A 292 -10.80 11.67 -7.67
C LEU A 292 -11.58 12.54 -8.66
N THR A 293 -12.30 11.88 -9.55
CA THR A 293 -13.21 12.47 -10.53
C THR A 293 -14.56 12.82 -9.91
N ASP A 294 -15.30 13.73 -10.54
CA ASP A 294 -16.68 14.07 -10.14
C ASP A 294 -17.61 12.85 -10.09
N LYS A 295 -17.37 11.87 -10.96
CA LYS A 295 -18.11 10.61 -10.99
C LYS A 295 -17.88 9.80 -9.72
N GLU A 296 -16.63 9.71 -9.28
CA GLU A 296 -16.23 8.99 -8.06
C GLU A 296 -16.74 9.69 -6.81
N PHE A 297 -16.68 11.03 -6.75
CA PHE A 297 -17.31 11.79 -5.66
C PHE A 297 -18.82 11.54 -5.57
N LYS A 298 -19.54 11.61 -6.70
CA LYS A 298 -21.00 11.32 -6.72
C LYS A 298 -21.32 9.90 -6.31
N LEU A 299 -20.48 8.94 -6.72
CA LEU A 299 -20.65 7.55 -6.35
C LEU A 299 -20.43 7.34 -4.84
N LEU A 300 -19.35 7.92 -4.30
CA LEU A 300 -19.07 7.90 -2.86
C LEU A 300 -20.20 8.55 -2.05
N ASP A 301 -20.70 9.71 -2.48
CA ASP A 301 -21.82 10.39 -1.83
C ASP A 301 -23.08 9.52 -1.81
N GLU A 302 -23.37 8.81 -2.91
CA GLU A 302 -24.52 7.90 -2.94
C GLU A 302 -24.33 6.69 -2.01
N LEU A 303 -23.11 6.14 -1.91
CA LEU A 303 -22.76 5.08 -0.96
C LEU A 303 -22.97 5.55 0.49
N VAL A 304 -22.36 6.68 0.86
CA VAL A 304 -22.47 7.32 2.18
C VAL A 304 -23.93 7.57 2.53
N ASN A 305 -24.70 8.14 1.60
CA ASN A 305 -26.10 8.46 1.84
C ASN A 305 -26.96 7.21 2.05
N LYS A 306 -26.72 6.12 1.31
CA LYS A 306 -27.44 4.86 1.50
C LYS A 306 -27.13 4.23 2.86
N LEU A 307 -25.85 4.14 3.22
CA LEU A 307 -25.41 3.62 4.53
C LEU A 307 -25.94 4.49 5.67
N GLY A 308 -25.79 5.81 5.58
CA GLY A 308 -26.27 6.74 6.60
C GLY A 308 -27.78 6.70 6.80
N ARG A 309 -28.58 6.61 5.72
CA ARG A 309 -30.04 6.45 5.83
C ARG A 309 -30.42 5.14 6.51
N ARG A 310 -29.74 4.04 6.15
CA ARG A 310 -29.94 2.73 6.79
C ARG A 310 -29.64 2.80 8.29
N ASN A 311 -28.48 3.33 8.66
CA ASN A 311 -28.05 3.43 10.06
C ASN A 311 -29.01 4.28 10.88
N ARG A 312 -29.43 5.45 10.38
CA ARG A 312 -30.42 6.32 11.07
C ARG A 312 -31.78 5.65 11.26
N LYS A 313 -32.22 4.88 10.26
CA LYS A 313 -33.46 4.09 10.35
C LYS A 313 -33.33 3.03 11.44
N GLN A 314 -32.24 2.25 11.44
CA GLN A 314 -31.97 1.24 12.46
C GLN A 314 -31.86 1.84 13.86
N GLU A 315 -31.21 2.99 14.03
CA GLU A 315 -31.15 3.69 15.33
C GLU A 315 -32.53 4.02 15.89
N THR A 316 -33.46 4.42 15.02
CA THR A 316 -34.84 4.69 15.40
C THR A 316 -35.58 3.41 15.77
N GLU A 317 -35.42 2.36 14.98
CA GLU A 317 -36.07 1.05 15.17
C GLU A 317 -35.48 0.22 16.31
N ASN A 318 -34.25 0.48 16.73
CA ASN A 318 -33.58 -0.23 17.82
C ASN A 318 -34.05 0.23 19.20
N LYS A 319 -34.77 1.35 19.29
CA LYS A 319 -35.32 1.85 20.55
C LYS A 319 -36.24 0.80 21.18
N GLY A 320 -35.85 0.29 22.34
CA GLY A 320 -36.62 -0.72 23.09
C GLY A 320 -36.46 -2.16 22.60
N LYS A 321 -35.57 -2.45 21.64
CA LYS A 321 -35.25 -3.83 21.25
C LYS A 321 -34.19 -4.43 22.17
N GLU A 322 -34.42 -5.66 22.62
CA GLU A 322 -33.47 -6.43 23.44
C GLU A 322 -32.19 -6.78 22.67
N LYS A 323 -32.32 -7.05 21.37
CA LYS A 323 -31.21 -7.29 20.42
C LYS A 323 -31.23 -6.22 19.32
N PRO A 324 -30.53 -5.09 19.51
CA PRO A 324 -30.47 -4.05 18.50
C PRO A 324 -29.66 -4.51 17.29
N VAL A 325 -30.06 -4.07 16.10
CA VAL A 325 -29.29 -4.30 14.87
C VAL A 325 -28.11 -3.33 14.83
N PRO A 326 -26.86 -3.79 14.70
CA PRO A 326 -25.71 -2.88 14.73
C PRO A 326 -25.68 -1.93 13.52
N ALA A 327 -25.15 -0.73 13.72
CA ALA A 327 -24.83 0.18 12.63
C ALA A 327 -23.73 -0.41 11.73
N ILE A 328 -23.71 -0.01 10.46
CA ILE A 328 -22.84 -0.66 9.47
C ILE A 328 -22.13 0.31 8.52
N VAL A 329 -20.90 -0.06 8.18
CA VAL A 329 -20.07 0.54 7.11
C VAL A 329 -19.66 -0.47 6.03
N TYR A 330 -19.97 -1.75 6.25
CA TYR A 330 -19.68 -2.86 5.34
C TYR A 330 -20.78 -3.05 4.29
N PHE A 331 -20.38 -3.43 3.08
CA PHE A 331 -21.28 -3.68 1.96
C PHE A 331 -20.66 -4.69 1.00
N THR A 332 -21.50 -5.37 0.22
CA THR A 332 -21.09 -6.34 -0.80
C THR A 332 -21.30 -5.75 -2.19
N MET A 333 -20.45 -6.13 -3.14
CA MET A 333 -20.62 -5.79 -4.56
C MET A 333 -20.12 -6.90 -5.49
N SER A 334 -20.65 -6.96 -6.70
CA SER A 334 -20.16 -7.93 -7.69
C SER A 334 -18.73 -7.61 -8.13
N ARG A 335 -17.91 -8.64 -8.35
CA ARG A 335 -16.52 -8.49 -8.82
C ARG A 335 -16.34 -7.60 -10.05
N SER A 336 -17.28 -7.71 -10.99
CA SER A 336 -17.27 -6.90 -12.22
C SER A 336 -17.39 -5.39 -11.98
N GLN A 337 -17.92 -4.98 -10.81
CA GLN A 337 -18.15 -3.57 -10.45
C GLN A 337 -17.02 -2.98 -9.60
N ILE A 338 -16.09 -3.79 -9.10
CA ILE A 338 -14.98 -3.32 -8.27
C ILE A 338 -14.05 -2.38 -9.04
N LEU A 339 -13.85 -2.64 -10.34
CA LEU A 339 -13.09 -1.76 -11.23
C LEU A 339 -13.67 -0.34 -11.31
N GLU A 340 -14.98 -0.16 -11.10
CA GLU A 340 -15.61 1.16 -11.11
C GLU A 340 -15.28 2.00 -9.87
N ILE A 341 -14.73 1.38 -8.82
CA ILE A 341 -14.35 2.03 -7.56
C ILE A 341 -12.87 1.85 -7.23
N SER A 342 -12.06 1.33 -8.15
CA SER A 342 -10.64 1.05 -7.91
C SER A 342 -9.89 2.27 -7.38
N ASN A 343 -10.12 3.45 -7.96
CA ASN A 343 -9.51 4.69 -7.49
C ASN A 343 -9.97 5.08 -6.07
N LEU A 344 -11.23 4.83 -5.70
CA LEU A 344 -11.71 5.05 -4.33
C LEU A 344 -11.03 4.09 -3.33
N ILE A 345 -10.69 2.88 -3.76
CA ILE A 345 -9.89 1.93 -2.99
C ILE A 345 -8.45 2.43 -2.87
N THR A 346 -7.81 2.81 -3.98
CA THR A 346 -6.45 3.35 -4.01
C THR A 346 -6.30 4.58 -3.10
N GLN A 347 -7.28 5.49 -3.11
CA GLN A 347 -7.27 6.67 -2.22
C GLN A 347 -7.62 6.34 -0.76
N GLY A 348 -8.00 5.10 -0.44
CA GLY A 348 -8.36 4.67 0.90
C GLY A 348 -9.68 5.23 1.40
N ALA A 349 -10.61 5.57 0.49
CA ALA A 349 -11.99 5.94 0.81
C ALA A 349 -12.88 4.69 0.99
N ILE A 350 -12.52 3.58 0.34
CA ILE A 350 -13.14 2.27 0.47
C ILE A 350 -12.03 1.25 0.73
N HIS A 351 -12.30 0.23 1.54
CA HIS A 351 -11.36 -0.85 1.84
C HIS A 351 -11.93 -2.18 1.38
N ASP A 352 -11.13 -2.97 0.67
CA ASP A 352 -11.42 -4.39 0.44
C ASP A 352 -11.28 -5.17 1.75
N LYS A 353 -12.37 -5.85 2.13
CA LYS A 353 -12.46 -6.71 3.31
C LYS A 353 -12.75 -8.16 2.91
N GLY A 354 -12.65 -8.54 1.64
CA GLY A 354 -13.01 -9.86 1.09
C GLY A 354 -12.30 -11.06 1.73
N ARG A 355 -11.24 -10.82 2.52
CA ARG A 355 -10.54 -11.85 3.31
C ARG A 355 -11.15 -12.11 4.69
N THR A 356 -11.92 -11.17 5.23
CA THR A 356 -12.71 -11.40 6.44
C THR A 356 -13.86 -12.34 6.09
N ARG A 357 -13.97 -13.46 6.83
CA ARG A 357 -14.80 -14.60 6.45
C ARG A 357 -16.29 -14.20 6.37
N VAL A 358 -16.82 -14.02 5.17
CA VAL A 358 -18.27 -13.90 4.92
C VAL A 358 -19.00 -15.27 4.99
N ARG A 359 -18.26 -16.37 5.12
CA ARG A 359 -18.77 -17.73 4.87
C ARG A 359 -19.85 -18.26 5.82
N LYS A 360 -20.20 -17.56 6.92
CA LYS A 360 -21.18 -18.11 7.89
C LYS A 360 -22.63 -17.69 7.66
N PHE A 361 -22.92 -16.59 6.94
CA PHE A 361 -24.29 -16.05 6.89
C PHE A 361 -24.65 -15.41 5.54
N TYR A 362 -24.31 -16.06 4.43
CA TYR A 362 -24.89 -15.70 3.14
C TYR A 362 -26.39 -15.99 3.17
N ARG A 363 -27.21 -14.94 3.00
CA ARG A 363 -28.64 -15.11 2.72
C ARG A 363 -28.78 -15.62 1.29
N ASP A 364 -29.71 -16.55 1.05
CA ASP A 364 -29.92 -17.16 -0.28
C ASP A 364 -30.19 -16.12 -1.40
N GLU A 365 -30.68 -14.92 -1.03
CA GLU A 365 -30.98 -13.80 -1.94
C GLU A 365 -29.89 -12.71 -2.00
N ALA A 366 -28.82 -12.82 -1.20
CA ALA A 366 -27.77 -11.80 -1.16
C ALA A 366 -26.85 -11.86 -2.39
N LEU A 367 -26.27 -10.73 -2.78
CA LEU A 367 -25.27 -10.72 -3.86
C LEU A 367 -24.05 -11.53 -3.39
N GLN A 368 -23.65 -12.54 -4.17
CA GLN A 368 -22.38 -13.26 -3.99
C GLN A 368 -21.20 -12.37 -4.41
N GLY A 369 -21.00 -11.29 -3.64
CA GLY A 369 -20.02 -10.24 -3.90
C GLY A 369 -18.84 -10.26 -2.93
N GLU A 370 -17.84 -9.43 -3.24
CA GLU A 370 -16.73 -9.18 -2.32
C GLU A 370 -17.17 -8.19 -1.24
N LEU A 371 -16.69 -8.42 -0.01
CA LEU A 371 -17.01 -7.57 1.12
C LEU A 371 -16.10 -6.34 1.09
N MET A 372 -16.72 -5.18 1.06
CA MET A 372 -16.07 -3.88 1.10
C MET A 372 -16.47 -3.14 2.38
N SER A 373 -15.67 -2.15 2.78
CA SER A 373 -15.99 -1.24 3.87
C SER A 373 -15.77 0.20 3.47
N LEU A 374 -16.69 1.09 3.85
CA LEU A 374 -16.44 2.53 3.78
C LEU A 374 -15.38 2.87 4.83
N ASP A 375 -14.36 3.63 4.46
CA ASP A 375 -13.32 4.07 5.38
C ASP A 375 -13.94 4.75 6.61
N LEU A 376 -13.48 4.39 7.82
CA LEU A 376 -14.10 4.86 9.06
C LEU A 376 -13.97 6.38 9.25
N ALA A 377 -12.91 7.01 8.74
CA ALA A 377 -12.78 8.46 8.75
C ALA A 377 -13.81 9.10 7.80
N VAL A 378 -13.98 8.56 6.60
CA VAL A 378 -14.99 9.01 5.63
C VAL A 378 -16.40 8.80 6.16
N ALA A 379 -16.68 7.63 6.74
CA ALA A 379 -17.97 7.30 7.33
C ALA A 379 -18.34 8.25 8.49
N PHE A 380 -17.36 8.60 9.31
CA PHE A 380 -17.49 9.57 10.40
C PHE A 380 -17.65 11.01 9.89
N HIS A 381 -16.84 11.42 8.90
CA HIS A 381 -16.84 12.76 8.34
C HIS A 381 -18.13 13.07 7.57
N ASN A 382 -18.52 12.21 6.64
CA ASN A 382 -19.66 12.43 5.74
C ASN A 382 -21.00 11.94 6.35
N GLY A 383 -21.00 11.46 7.60
CA GLY A 383 -22.21 11.17 8.36
C GLY A 383 -22.94 9.88 7.97
N ALA A 384 -22.19 8.88 7.47
CA ALA A 384 -22.68 7.50 7.40
C ALA A 384 -22.79 6.88 8.81
N ILE A 385 -21.89 7.28 9.72
CA ILE A 385 -21.94 6.97 11.16
C ILE A 385 -22.43 8.19 11.93
N ASN A 386 -23.23 7.94 12.97
CA ASN A 386 -23.68 8.99 13.88
C ASN A 386 -22.54 9.40 14.82
N LYS A 387 -22.11 10.67 14.76
CA LYS A 387 -21.00 11.20 15.57
C LYS A 387 -21.21 11.04 17.07
N THR A 388 -22.44 11.17 17.56
CA THR A 388 -22.72 11.07 19.01
C THR A 388 -22.46 9.65 19.52
N ARG A 389 -22.80 8.64 18.73
CA ARG A 389 -22.61 7.20 19.00
C ARG A 389 -21.35 6.61 18.40
N ALA A 390 -20.49 7.39 17.75
CA ALA A 390 -19.36 6.86 16.96
C ALA A 390 -18.46 5.90 17.77
N ALA A 391 -18.07 6.25 19.00
CA ALA A 391 -17.27 5.38 19.84
C ALA A 391 -17.96 4.06 20.22
N GLU A 392 -19.28 4.08 20.43
CA GLU A 392 -20.08 2.86 20.67
C GLU A 392 -20.12 1.99 19.40
N ILE A 393 -20.37 2.62 18.24
CA ILE A 393 -20.43 1.95 16.95
C ILE A 393 -19.09 1.26 16.65
N PHE A 394 -17.98 1.98 16.82
CA PHE A 394 -16.63 1.47 16.61
C PHE A 394 -16.29 0.30 17.53
N LYS A 395 -16.57 0.41 18.84
CA LYS A 395 -16.20 -0.61 19.82
C LYS A 395 -17.10 -1.85 19.79
N LYS A 396 -18.39 -1.66 19.50
CA LYS A 396 -19.42 -2.69 19.66
C LYS A 396 -20.01 -3.12 18.33
N ASP A 397 -20.59 -2.19 17.57
CA ASP A 397 -21.37 -2.53 16.38
C ASP A 397 -20.47 -3.14 15.29
N LEU A 398 -19.27 -2.61 15.06
CA LEU A 398 -18.33 -3.19 14.08
C LEU A 398 -17.96 -4.64 14.43
N LYS A 399 -17.60 -4.90 15.69
CA LYS A 399 -17.27 -6.25 16.18
C LYS A 399 -18.47 -7.20 16.09
N GLU A 400 -19.67 -6.72 16.39
CA GLU A 400 -20.90 -7.50 16.27
C GLU A 400 -21.20 -7.88 14.81
N ASN A 401 -21.01 -6.93 13.88
CA ASN A 401 -21.10 -7.22 12.44
C ASN A 401 -20.11 -8.31 12.01
N ALA A 402 -18.87 -8.25 12.48
CA ALA A 402 -17.88 -9.28 12.15
C ALA A 402 -18.24 -10.66 12.75
N LYS A 403 -18.72 -10.69 13.99
CA LYS A 403 -19.18 -11.91 14.67
C LYS A 403 -20.39 -12.55 14.01
N SER A 404 -21.32 -11.75 13.49
CA SER A 404 -22.46 -12.22 12.71
C SER A 404 -22.13 -12.53 11.25
N GLY A 405 -20.83 -12.60 10.89
CA GLY A 405 -20.40 -12.86 9.52
C GLY A 405 -20.97 -11.86 8.51
N TYR A 406 -21.16 -10.62 8.95
CA TYR A 406 -21.69 -9.50 8.17
C TYR A 406 -23.13 -9.71 7.68
N GLU A 407 -23.96 -10.41 8.47
CA GLU A 407 -25.38 -10.68 8.16
C GLU A 407 -26.20 -9.42 7.82
N TRP A 408 -25.75 -8.27 8.32
CA TRP A 408 -26.42 -6.98 8.13
C TRP A 408 -25.75 -6.09 7.08
N CYS A 409 -24.78 -6.59 6.31
CA CYS A 409 -24.18 -5.87 5.18
C CYS A 409 -25.24 -5.35 4.19
N SER A 410 -24.89 -4.27 3.50
CA SER A 410 -25.73 -3.75 2.41
C SER A 410 -25.28 -4.33 1.09
N ASP A 411 -26.19 -4.87 0.31
CA ASP A 411 -25.91 -5.33 -1.06
C ASP A 411 -25.98 -4.15 -2.04
N PHE A 412 -24.85 -3.77 -2.61
CA PHE A 412 -24.78 -2.69 -3.59
C PHE A 412 -24.59 -3.23 -5.01
N ASN A 413 -25.49 -2.79 -5.88
CA ASN A 413 -25.35 -2.93 -7.32
C ASN A 413 -25.15 -1.52 -7.90
N LEU A 414 -23.93 -1.22 -8.34
CA LEU A 414 -23.54 0.11 -8.79
C LEU A 414 -24.37 0.57 -10.00
N SER A 415 -24.79 -0.32 -10.90
CA SER A 415 -25.66 0.06 -12.04
C SER A 415 -27.02 0.67 -11.64
N LYS A 416 -27.47 0.44 -10.40
CA LYS A 416 -28.69 1.07 -9.87
C LYS A 416 -28.45 2.51 -9.40
N PHE A 417 -27.20 2.95 -9.28
CA PHE A 417 -26.82 4.25 -8.75
C PHE A 417 -27.08 5.34 -9.78
N LYS A 418 -27.59 6.49 -9.31
CA LYS A 418 -27.86 7.63 -10.19
C LYS A 418 -26.58 8.20 -10.78
N ALA A 419 -25.48 8.12 -10.02
CA ALA A 419 -24.15 8.55 -10.45
C ALA A 419 -23.68 7.88 -11.75
N LEU A 420 -24.17 6.66 -12.04
CA LEU A 420 -23.78 5.87 -13.20
C LEU A 420 -24.83 5.80 -14.31
N LYS A 421 -26.03 6.33 -14.07
CA LYS A 421 -27.17 6.27 -15.02
C LYS A 421 -27.16 7.35 -16.10
N LYS A 422 -26.13 8.19 -16.20
CA LYS A 422 -26.04 9.26 -17.20
C LYS A 422 -24.68 9.27 -17.90
N SER A 423 -24.54 8.38 -18.87
CA SER A 423 -23.63 8.52 -20.02
C SER A 423 -24.28 8.17 -21.36
N ASP A 424 -25.51 7.64 -21.38
CA ASP A 424 -26.14 7.09 -22.60
C ASP A 424 -27.16 8.03 -23.27
N THR A 425 -27.14 9.32 -22.96
CA THR A 425 -27.97 10.31 -23.66
C THR A 425 -27.14 11.51 -24.09
N ALA A 426 -26.30 11.29 -25.08
CA ALA A 426 -25.84 12.30 -26.03
C ALA A 426 -25.57 11.57 -27.36
N VAL A 427 -26.64 11.36 -28.12
CA VAL A 427 -26.60 11.15 -29.58
C VAL A 427 -26.93 12.48 -30.21
#